data_AF-C3PNP3-F1
#
_entry.id   AF-C3PNP3-F1
#
_cell.length_a   1.000
_cell.length_b   1.000
_cell.length_c   1.000
_cell.angle_alpha   90.00
_cell.angle_beta   90.00
_cell.angle_gamma   90.00
#
_symmetry.space_group_name_H-M   'P 1'
#
loop_
_entity.id
_entity.type
_entity.pdbx_description
1 polymer ?
#
loop_
_entity_poly.entity_id
_entity_poly.type
_entity_poly.pdbx_seq_one_letter_code
_entity_poly.pdbx_strand_id
1 'polypeptide(L)'
;MSVKNLDKPQPFLQWVGGKRKIVDQLVKFIPERLNNYYEPFLGGGALFFHVRDKFKQCYLSDINLELVTSYNAVKTNPDAVSKLLDSHKAKHSKEHYYQVRANNDSSDPIKITARFIYFNRYSFKGIYQINIDGKPAQTFSGRNYSKSDIASRLKQCSSLLAGTSICAIDFSFIEPQQDDFVYFDPPYHKSGEKFYTRLPFDENEQTRLRDFALELNNKNVKIMISNSDTPFIRNLYKNFNIKIIKVKYSMPEHNKISDEVVITNYQLPQ
;
A
#
# COMPACT_ATOMS: atom_id res chain seq x y z
N MET A 1 -18.81 15.33 -14.77
CA MET A 1 -17.84 16.00 -13.88
C MET A 1 -17.78 15.20 -12.59
N SER A 2 -16.62 14.62 -12.27
CA SER A 2 -16.48 13.79 -11.07
C SER A 2 -16.45 14.68 -9.83
N VAL A 3 -17.48 14.57 -8.99
CA VAL A 3 -17.45 15.12 -7.63
C VAL A 3 -16.30 14.39 -6.93
N LYS A 4 -15.17 15.09 -6.75
CA LYS A 4 -14.09 14.60 -5.90
C LYS A 4 -14.69 14.43 -4.51
N ASN A 5 -14.91 13.19 -4.07
CA ASN A 5 -15.16 12.86 -2.67
C ASN A 5 -13.99 13.42 -1.84
N LEU A 6 -14.18 14.63 -1.30
CA LEU A 6 -13.21 15.34 -0.48
C LEU A 6 -13.16 14.81 0.96
N ASP A 7 -14.11 13.95 1.34
CA ASP A 7 -14.29 13.48 2.72
C ASP A 7 -13.70 12.10 3.02
N LYS A 8 -13.21 11.37 2.01
CA LYS A 8 -12.60 10.04 2.27
C LYS A 8 -11.12 10.18 2.61
N PRO A 9 -10.66 9.66 3.76
CA PRO A 9 -9.27 9.76 4.17
C PRO A 9 -8.34 9.12 3.15
N GLN A 10 -7.27 9.83 2.82
CA GLN A 10 -6.30 9.38 1.82
C GLN A 10 -4.95 9.08 2.46
N PRO A 11 -4.25 8.02 2.01
CA PRO A 11 -2.93 7.73 2.51
C PRO A 11 -1.93 8.87 2.29
N PHE A 12 -0.99 9.02 3.22
CA PHE A 12 0.04 10.05 3.15
C PHE A 12 1.10 9.82 2.07
N LEU A 13 1.22 8.60 1.55
CA LEU A 13 2.16 8.23 0.49
C LEU A 13 1.46 8.01 -0.85
N GLN A 14 2.14 8.35 -1.95
CA GLN A 14 1.84 7.81 -3.26
C GLN A 14 2.53 6.45 -3.39
N TRP A 15 1.78 5.40 -3.68
CA TRP A 15 2.33 4.05 -3.83
C TRP A 15 2.00 3.51 -5.22
N VAL A 16 2.98 2.88 -5.88
CA VAL A 16 2.72 2.17 -7.14
C VAL A 16 1.75 1.03 -6.84
N GLY A 17 0.84 0.73 -7.77
CA GLY A 17 -0.19 -0.29 -7.55
C GLY A 17 -1.29 0.11 -6.56
N GLY A 18 -1.24 1.31 -5.96
CA GLY A 18 -2.20 1.73 -4.95
C GLY A 18 -3.65 1.73 -5.45
N LYS A 19 -4.55 1.07 -4.70
CA LYS A 19 -5.93 0.78 -5.11
C LYS A 19 -6.93 1.92 -5.05
N ARG A 20 -6.47 3.17 -4.97
CA ARG A 20 -7.34 4.36 -4.87
C ARG A 20 -8.39 4.46 -5.97
N LYS A 21 -8.11 3.94 -7.18
CA LYS A 21 -9.04 3.99 -8.32
C LYS A 21 -10.15 2.93 -8.27
N ILE A 22 -9.93 1.85 -7.52
CA ILE A 22 -10.85 0.71 -7.44
C ILE A 22 -11.37 0.45 -6.04
N VAL A 23 -10.92 1.23 -5.04
CA VAL A 23 -11.26 1.01 -3.64
C VAL A 23 -12.77 1.00 -3.40
N ASP A 24 -13.53 1.88 -4.07
CA ASP A 24 -15.00 1.88 -3.98
C ASP A 24 -15.63 0.60 -4.54
N GLN A 25 -14.98 -0.11 -5.47
CA GLN A 25 -15.42 -1.42 -5.94
C GLN A 25 -15.02 -2.51 -4.94
N LEU A 26 -13.76 -2.49 -4.46
CA LEU A 26 -13.26 -3.45 -3.48
C LEU A 26 -14.10 -3.44 -2.19
N VAL A 27 -14.48 -2.26 -1.70
CA VAL A 27 -15.31 -2.10 -0.49
C VAL A 27 -16.67 -2.79 -0.63
N LYS A 28 -17.24 -2.85 -1.84
CA LYS A 28 -18.52 -3.56 -2.11
C LYS A 28 -18.37 -5.07 -2.09
N PHE A 29 -17.15 -5.58 -2.25
CA PHE A 29 -16.86 -7.01 -2.25
C PHE A 29 -16.48 -7.52 -0.86
N ILE A 30 -16.40 -6.66 0.15
CA ILE A 30 -16.14 -7.07 1.53
C ILE A 30 -17.44 -7.61 2.14
N PRO A 31 -17.46 -8.84 2.68
CA PRO A 31 -18.60 -9.39 3.38
C PRO A 31 -19.04 -8.53 4.57
N GLU A 32 -20.30 -8.66 4.97
CA GLU A 32 -20.76 -8.10 6.23
C GLU A 32 -20.33 -8.98 7.41
N ARG A 33 -20.33 -8.41 8.63
CA ARG A 33 -20.14 -9.11 9.91
C ARG A 33 -18.79 -9.83 10.03
N LEU A 34 -17.71 -9.07 9.89
CA LEU A 34 -16.34 -9.54 10.08
C LEU A 34 -15.77 -9.02 11.41
N ASN A 35 -14.86 -9.78 12.01
CA ASN A 35 -14.27 -9.44 13.29
C ASN A 35 -13.10 -8.45 13.14
N ASN A 36 -12.00 -8.93 12.55
CA ASN A 36 -10.77 -8.16 12.39
C ASN A 36 -10.36 -8.05 10.91
N TYR A 37 -9.50 -7.06 10.63
CA TYR A 37 -8.96 -6.78 9.31
C TYR A 37 -7.46 -7.05 9.25
N TYR A 38 -7.01 -7.74 8.21
CA TYR A 38 -5.61 -7.99 7.92
C TYR A 38 -5.26 -7.49 6.51
N GLU A 39 -4.17 -6.75 6.37
CA GLU A 39 -3.62 -6.32 5.06
C GLU A 39 -2.10 -6.51 5.08
N PRO A 40 -1.60 -7.71 4.72
CA PRO A 40 -0.18 -8.05 4.79
C PRO A 40 0.65 -7.62 3.59
N PHE A 41 0.05 -6.83 2.70
CA PHE A 41 0.72 -6.09 1.63
C PHE A 41 0.26 -4.64 1.69
N LEU A 42 0.49 -4.00 2.83
CA LEU A 42 -0.07 -2.68 3.14
C LEU A 42 0.21 -1.67 2.04
N GLY A 43 1.46 -1.55 1.59
CA GLY A 43 1.86 -0.55 0.61
C GLY A 43 1.32 0.85 0.94
N GLY A 44 0.48 1.38 0.05
CA GLY A 44 -0.18 2.66 0.26
C GLY A 44 -1.38 2.64 1.21
N GLY A 45 -1.86 1.50 1.71
CA GLY A 45 -2.98 1.37 2.66
C GLY A 45 -4.32 1.87 2.13
N ALA A 46 -4.50 1.88 0.81
CA ALA A 46 -5.66 2.51 0.18
C ALA A 46 -6.98 1.86 0.64
N LEU A 47 -7.03 0.53 0.76
CA LEU A 47 -8.22 -0.15 1.24
C LEU A 47 -8.41 0.05 2.74
N PHE A 48 -7.37 -0.17 3.55
CA PHE A 48 -7.39 0.08 5.00
C PHE A 48 -8.04 1.41 5.37
N PHE A 49 -7.56 2.54 4.81
CA PHE A 49 -8.11 3.85 5.14
C PHE A 49 -9.60 4.02 4.77
N HIS A 50 -10.11 3.26 3.80
CA HIS A 50 -11.53 3.29 3.41
C HIS A 50 -12.42 2.40 4.29
N VAL A 51 -11.84 1.44 5.00
CA VAL A 51 -12.60 0.43 5.75
C VAL A 51 -12.29 0.42 7.24
N ARG A 52 -11.37 1.26 7.71
CA ARG A 52 -10.93 1.33 9.11
C ARG A 52 -12.09 1.30 10.11
N ASP A 53 -13.15 2.06 9.83
CA ASP A 53 -14.30 2.21 10.74
C ASP A 53 -15.23 0.98 10.75
N LYS A 54 -15.04 0.04 9.82
CA LYS A 54 -15.81 -1.21 9.75
C LYS A 54 -15.27 -2.31 10.65
N PHE A 55 -14.05 -2.16 11.18
CA PHE A 55 -13.35 -3.21 11.90
C PHE A 55 -12.91 -2.74 13.28
N LYS A 56 -13.02 -3.64 14.27
CA LYS A 56 -12.59 -3.35 15.64
C LYS A 56 -11.07 -3.26 15.71
N GLN A 57 -10.39 -4.31 15.23
CA GLN A 57 -8.93 -4.36 15.15
C GLN A 57 -8.48 -4.49 13.70
N CYS A 58 -7.36 -3.84 13.41
CA CYS A 58 -6.68 -3.93 12.12
C CYS A 58 -5.20 -4.28 12.32
N TYR A 59 -4.76 -5.29 11.59
CA TYR A 59 -3.41 -5.81 11.55
C TYR A 59 -2.83 -5.54 10.17
N LEU A 60 -1.83 -4.67 10.12
CA LEU A 60 -1.22 -4.20 8.89
C LEU A 60 0.21 -4.70 8.84
N SER A 61 0.64 -5.21 7.69
CA SER A 61 2.05 -5.53 7.51
C SER A 61 2.51 -5.32 6.08
N ASP A 62 3.82 -5.15 5.96
CA ASP A 62 4.53 -5.08 4.69
C ASP A 62 5.97 -5.52 4.95
N ILE A 63 6.62 -6.16 4.00
CA ILE A 63 8.03 -6.54 4.14
C ILE A 63 8.96 -5.31 4.06
N ASN A 64 8.48 -4.17 3.55
CA ASN A 64 9.24 -2.94 3.48
C ASN A 64 9.34 -2.27 4.86
N LEU A 65 10.51 -2.41 5.49
CA LEU A 65 10.79 -1.84 6.81
C LEU A 65 10.69 -0.30 6.85
N GLU A 66 11.14 0.42 5.81
CA GLU A 66 11.02 1.89 5.78
C GLU A 66 9.55 2.33 5.73
N LEU A 67 8.72 1.58 5.00
CA LEU A 67 7.28 1.83 4.93
C LEU A 67 6.62 1.60 6.29
N VAL A 68 6.86 0.45 6.92
CA VAL A 68 6.29 0.13 8.24
C VAL A 68 6.78 1.10 9.32
N THR A 69 8.06 1.46 9.29
CA THR A 69 8.63 2.49 10.17
C THR A 69 7.90 3.82 9.96
N SER A 70 7.61 4.17 8.71
CA SER A 70 6.88 5.39 8.36
C SER A 70 5.46 5.41 8.89
N TYR A 71 4.71 4.32 8.74
CA TYR A 71 3.36 4.24 9.31
C TYR A 71 3.37 4.33 10.84
N ASN A 72 4.32 3.66 11.52
CA ASN A 72 4.43 3.73 12.99
C ASN A 72 4.85 5.12 13.49
N ALA A 73 5.75 5.80 12.81
CA ALA A 73 6.14 7.18 13.13
C ALA A 73 4.98 8.16 12.95
N VAL A 74 4.21 8.02 11.86
CA VAL A 74 3.01 8.86 11.62
C VAL A 74 1.91 8.54 12.63
N LYS A 75 1.72 7.26 12.97
CA LYS A 75 0.78 6.83 14.02
C LYS A 75 1.09 7.50 15.36
N THR A 76 2.36 7.53 15.76
CA THR A 76 2.78 7.95 17.11
C THR A 76 3.09 9.44 17.24
N ASN A 77 3.70 10.07 16.23
CA ASN A 77 4.17 11.45 16.34
C ASN A 77 4.07 12.21 14.99
N PRO A 78 2.85 12.41 14.46
CA PRO A 78 2.64 13.04 13.15
C PRO A 78 3.16 14.48 13.09
N ASP A 79 3.11 15.23 14.20
CA ASP A 79 3.59 16.61 14.28
C ASP A 79 5.11 16.70 14.16
N ALA A 80 5.86 15.79 14.80
CA ALA A 80 7.31 15.74 14.67
C ALA A 80 7.75 15.43 13.23
N VAL A 81 7.06 14.48 12.58
CA VAL A 81 7.28 14.17 11.16
C VAL A 81 6.99 15.40 10.28
N SER A 82 5.88 16.10 10.53
CA SER A 82 5.51 17.31 9.80
C SER A 82 6.57 18.41 9.94
N LYS A 83 7.07 18.65 11.16
CA LYS A 83 8.08 19.67 11.42
C LYS A 83 9.40 19.40 10.68
N LEU A 84 9.84 18.14 10.61
CA LEU A 84 11.02 17.77 9.82
C LEU A 84 10.76 17.90 8.31
N LEU A 85 9.57 17.55 7.85
CA LEU A 85 9.19 17.76 6.45
C LEU A 85 9.22 19.24 6.05
N ASP A 86 8.74 20.14 6.91
CA ASP A 86 8.83 21.58 6.68
C ASP A 86 10.29 22.05 6.59
N SER A 87 11.18 21.46 7.38
CA SER A 87 12.61 21.73 7.33
C SER A 87 13.24 21.28 5.99
N HIS A 88 12.87 20.10 5.48
CA HIS A 88 13.31 19.66 4.15
C HIS A 88 12.74 20.52 3.03
N LYS A 89 11.47 20.93 3.15
CA LYS A 89 10.77 21.79 2.19
C LYS A 89 11.40 23.18 2.11
N ALA A 90 11.73 23.79 3.25
CA ALA A 90 12.36 25.10 3.30
C ALA A 90 13.74 25.13 2.62
N LYS A 91 14.45 23.99 2.64
CA LYS A 91 15.77 23.80 2.01
C LYS A 91 15.69 23.15 0.63
N HIS A 92 14.49 22.95 0.07
CA HIS A 92 14.32 22.11 -1.11
C HIS A 92 15.06 22.68 -2.33
N SER A 93 16.10 21.97 -2.76
CA SER A 93 16.81 22.19 -4.01
C SER A 93 17.28 20.84 -4.56
N LYS A 94 17.82 20.83 -5.78
CA LYS A 94 18.45 19.64 -6.35
C LYS A 94 19.63 19.18 -5.49
N GLU A 95 20.44 20.11 -5.02
CA GLU A 95 21.62 19.88 -4.18
C GLU A 95 21.19 19.28 -2.84
N HIS A 96 20.24 19.91 -2.14
CA HIS A 96 19.72 19.40 -0.87
C HIS A 96 19.07 18.02 -1.04
N TYR A 97 18.33 17.79 -2.13
CA TYR A 97 17.75 16.47 -2.41
C TYR A 97 18.81 15.37 -2.47
N TYR A 98 19.92 15.59 -3.20
CA TYR A 98 20.98 14.59 -3.30
C TYR A 98 21.83 14.48 -2.03
N GLN A 99 21.98 15.57 -1.25
CA GLN A 99 22.60 15.51 0.08
C GLN A 99 21.80 14.62 1.03
N VAL A 100 20.47 14.78 1.08
CA VAL A 100 19.58 13.93 1.88
C VAL A 100 19.60 12.48 1.38
N ARG A 101 19.77 12.25 0.07
CA ARG A 101 19.90 10.89 -0.50
C ARG A 101 21.23 10.22 -0.13
N ALA A 102 22.32 10.99 -0.07
CA ALA A 102 23.63 10.49 0.32
C ALA A 102 23.69 10.17 1.83
N ASN A 103 23.04 10.98 2.67
CA ASN A 103 23.04 10.82 4.13
C ASN A 103 21.88 9.94 4.61
N ASN A 104 22.01 8.62 4.41
CA ASN A 104 20.99 7.61 4.77
C ASN A 104 21.12 7.04 6.20
N ASP A 105 22.13 7.44 6.97
CA ASP A 105 22.53 6.72 8.18
C ASP A 105 21.79 7.19 9.44
N SER A 106 20.46 7.13 9.43
CA SER A 106 19.62 7.46 10.59
C SER A 106 18.80 6.25 11.03
N SER A 107 18.90 5.87 12.29
CA SER A 107 18.01 4.90 12.95
C SER A 107 16.75 5.55 13.56
N ASP A 108 16.68 6.89 13.59
CA ASP A 108 15.53 7.63 14.11
C ASP A 108 14.31 7.49 13.17
N PRO A 109 13.20 6.88 13.64
CA PRO A 109 11.99 6.69 12.84
C PRO A 109 11.42 7.99 12.27
N ILE A 110 11.48 9.12 13.00
CA ILE A 110 10.91 10.38 12.53
C ILE A 110 11.72 10.92 11.34
N LYS A 111 13.05 10.82 11.39
CA LYS A 111 13.94 11.22 10.28
C LYS A 111 13.79 10.30 9.07
N ILE A 112 13.74 8.99 9.29
CA ILE A 112 13.48 8.00 8.23
C ILE A 112 12.17 8.36 7.51
N THR A 113 11.12 8.58 8.27
CA THR A 113 9.77 8.88 7.77
C THR A 113 9.69 10.20 7.02
N ALA A 114 10.24 11.27 7.60
CA ALA A 114 10.25 12.59 6.97
C ALA A 114 10.99 12.55 5.63
N ARG A 115 12.13 11.86 5.59
CA ARG A 115 12.87 11.65 4.35
C ARG A 115 12.12 10.79 3.34
N PHE A 116 11.50 9.70 3.79
CA PHE A 116 10.72 8.81 2.94
C PHE A 116 9.57 9.56 2.25
N ILE A 117 8.83 10.37 3.00
CA ILE A 117 7.77 11.23 2.48
C ILE A 117 8.35 12.33 1.57
N TYR A 118 9.49 12.93 1.93
CA TYR A 118 10.18 13.91 1.09
C TYR A 118 10.53 13.32 -0.29
N PHE A 119 11.17 12.15 -0.36
CA PHE A 119 11.41 11.49 -1.64
C PHE A 119 10.11 11.13 -2.36
N ASN A 120 9.10 10.62 -1.65
CA ASN A 120 7.82 10.31 -2.27
C ASN A 120 7.18 11.54 -2.97
N ARG A 121 7.38 12.74 -2.43
CA ARG A 121 6.82 13.99 -2.98
C ARG A 121 7.68 14.64 -4.07
N TYR A 122 9.01 14.55 -3.96
CA TYR A 122 9.93 15.33 -4.79
C TYR A 122 10.69 14.49 -5.83
N SER A 123 10.54 13.17 -5.81
CA SER A 123 11.12 12.27 -6.83
C SER A 123 10.28 12.20 -8.09
N PHE A 124 10.90 11.80 -9.21
CA PHE A 124 10.19 11.53 -10.45
C PHE A 124 9.07 10.49 -10.23
N LYS A 125 7.83 10.88 -10.54
CA LYS A 125 6.59 10.11 -10.33
C LYS A 125 6.30 9.66 -8.88
N GLY A 126 7.09 10.10 -7.89
CA GLY A 126 6.92 9.71 -6.48
C GLY A 126 7.08 8.22 -6.21
N ILE A 127 7.82 7.50 -7.05
CA ILE A 127 7.99 6.04 -6.94
C ILE A 127 9.07 5.73 -5.92
N TYR A 128 8.79 4.80 -4.99
CA TYR A 128 9.81 4.22 -4.13
C TYR A 128 10.73 3.30 -4.94
N GLN A 129 12.04 3.53 -4.87
CA GLN A 129 13.04 2.74 -5.56
C GLN A 129 14.29 2.61 -4.71
N ILE A 130 14.84 1.40 -4.64
CA ILE A 130 16.09 1.09 -3.98
C ILE A 130 16.97 0.26 -4.90
N ASN A 131 18.26 0.46 -4.80
CA ASN A 131 19.25 -0.37 -5.46
C ASN A 131 19.36 -1.73 -4.75
N ILE A 132 20.11 -2.67 -5.34
CA ILE A 132 20.38 -3.99 -4.74
C ILE A 132 21.14 -3.86 -3.41
N ASP A 133 22.01 -2.86 -3.27
CA ASP A 133 22.67 -2.50 -2.01
C ASP A 133 21.72 -1.83 -0.99
N GLY A 134 20.49 -1.54 -1.42
CA GLY A 134 19.41 -0.88 -0.69
C GLY A 134 19.57 0.60 -0.48
N LYS A 135 20.47 1.25 -1.19
CA LYS A 135 20.49 2.71 -1.21
C LYS A 135 19.30 3.24 -2.01
N PRO A 136 18.71 4.38 -1.60
CA PRO A 136 17.62 5.00 -2.35
C PRO A 136 18.06 5.34 -3.79
N ALA A 137 17.27 4.91 -4.78
CA ALA A 137 17.55 5.09 -6.21
C ALA A 137 16.72 6.20 -6.88
N GLN A 138 15.85 6.87 -6.12
CA GLN A 138 14.93 7.87 -6.65
C GLN A 138 15.66 9.09 -7.21
N THR A 139 15.15 9.63 -8.32
CA THR A 139 15.70 10.78 -9.03
C THR A 139 14.89 12.04 -8.76
N PHE A 140 15.58 13.18 -8.65
CA PHE A 140 14.97 14.49 -8.46
C PHE A 140 14.02 14.84 -9.62
N SER A 141 12.78 15.27 -9.31
CA SER A 141 11.78 15.56 -10.34
C SER A 141 11.82 17.00 -10.89
N GLY A 142 12.43 17.95 -10.19
CA GLY A 142 12.32 19.38 -10.49
C GLY A 142 10.92 19.97 -10.32
N ARG A 143 9.94 19.18 -9.85
CA ARG A 143 8.56 19.65 -9.66
C ARG A 143 8.41 20.31 -8.29
N ASN A 144 7.89 21.53 -8.29
CA ASN A 144 7.33 22.15 -7.09
C ASN A 144 5.90 21.61 -6.87
N TYR A 145 5.78 20.41 -6.28
CA TYR A 145 4.45 19.85 -6.01
C TYR A 145 3.66 20.74 -5.04
N SER A 146 2.43 21.05 -5.45
CA SER A 146 1.48 22.00 -4.87
C SER A 146 0.95 21.65 -3.46
N LYS A 147 0.56 22.74 -2.76
CA LYS A 147 -0.17 23.09 -1.53
C LYS A 147 -1.09 22.07 -0.80
N SER A 148 -0.96 20.75 -0.98
CA SER A 148 -1.66 19.82 -0.08
C SER A 148 -1.05 19.91 1.31
N ASP A 149 -1.87 20.22 2.31
CA ASP A 149 -1.47 20.25 3.71
C ASP A 149 -1.14 18.81 4.17
N ILE A 150 0.13 18.44 4.00
CA ILE A 150 0.65 17.15 4.43
C ILE A 150 0.49 17.01 5.94
N ALA A 151 0.59 18.10 6.72
CA ALA A 151 0.42 18.07 8.16
C ALA A 151 -0.99 17.60 8.53
N SER A 152 -2.02 18.20 7.92
CA SER A 152 -3.41 17.77 8.09
C SER A 152 -3.62 16.31 7.68
N ARG A 153 -3.03 15.88 6.55
CA ARG A 153 -3.11 14.47 6.11
C ARG A 153 -2.43 13.51 7.09
N LEU A 154 -1.27 13.87 7.63
CA LEU A 154 -0.56 13.07 8.64
C LEU A 154 -1.38 12.92 9.91
N LYS A 155 -2.04 14.00 10.37
CA LYS A 155 -2.96 13.96 11.51
C LYS A 155 -4.16 13.05 11.26
N GLN A 156 -4.82 13.19 10.11
CA GLN A 156 -5.93 12.30 9.73
C GLN A 156 -5.50 10.83 9.69
N CYS A 157 -4.33 10.55 9.10
CA CYS A 157 -3.79 9.19 9.05
C CYS A 157 -3.47 8.67 10.46
N SER A 158 -2.86 9.49 11.32
CA SER A 158 -2.54 9.13 12.71
C SER A 158 -3.78 8.70 13.48
N SER A 159 -4.87 9.47 13.39
CA SER A 159 -6.15 9.13 14.04
C SER A 159 -6.70 7.78 13.58
N LEU A 160 -6.62 7.46 12.28
CA LEU A 160 -7.12 6.20 11.74
C LEU A 160 -6.18 5.01 12.05
N LEU A 161 -4.88 5.27 12.17
CA LEU A 161 -3.88 4.27 12.59
C LEU A 161 -3.90 4.02 14.10
N ALA A 162 -4.66 4.79 14.88
CA ALA A 162 -4.83 4.55 16.30
C ALA A 162 -5.43 3.15 16.55
N GLY A 163 -4.79 2.41 17.46
CA GLY A 163 -5.20 1.05 17.83
C GLY A 163 -4.80 -0.06 16.84
N THR A 164 -4.19 0.24 15.69
CA THR A 164 -3.77 -0.80 14.74
C THR A 164 -2.44 -1.46 15.13
N SER A 165 -2.21 -2.70 14.72
CA SER A 165 -0.88 -3.32 14.76
C SER A 165 -0.20 -3.16 13.41
N ILE A 166 1.05 -2.69 13.37
CA ILE A 166 1.77 -2.43 12.12
C ILE A 166 3.17 -3.04 12.18
N CYS A 167 3.41 -4.11 11.41
CA CYS A 167 4.60 -4.95 11.54
C CYS A 167 5.35 -5.12 10.21
N ALA A 168 6.68 -5.21 10.28
CA ALA A 168 7.55 -5.49 9.13
C ALA A 168 7.77 -7.00 9.03
N ILE A 169 6.79 -7.71 8.47
CA ILE A 169 6.77 -9.17 8.39
C ILE A 169 6.29 -9.62 7.02
N ASP A 170 6.68 -10.84 6.63
CA ASP A 170 6.15 -11.51 5.46
C ASP A 170 4.68 -11.92 5.67
N PHE A 171 3.94 -12.00 4.56
CA PHE A 171 2.51 -12.30 4.61
C PHE A 171 2.19 -13.65 5.25
N SER A 172 3.10 -14.62 5.25
CA SER A 172 2.84 -15.94 5.82
C SER A 172 2.88 -15.98 7.36
N PHE A 173 3.24 -14.87 8.01
CA PHE A 173 3.31 -14.79 9.48
C PHE A 173 2.05 -14.21 10.14
N ILE A 174 1.03 -13.84 9.36
CA ILE A 174 -0.24 -13.40 9.96
C ILE A 174 -1.03 -14.59 10.51
N GLU A 175 -1.77 -14.37 11.59
CA GLU A 175 -2.55 -15.41 12.26
C GLU A 175 -4.04 -15.02 12.40
N PRO A 176 -4.75 -14.78 11.29
CA PRO A 176 -6.18 -14.48 11.31
C PRO A 176 -6.97 -15.69 11.81
N GLN A 177 -8.07 -15.41 12.50
CA GLN A 177 -8.98 -16.39 13.05
C GLN A 177 -10.25 -16.50 12.20
N GLN A 178 -11.11 -17.47 12.54
CA GLN A 178 -12.42 -17.61 11.90
C GLN A 178 -13.17 -16.27 11.90
N ASP A 179 -13.84 -15.97 10.78
CA ASP A 179 -14.63 -14.76 10.55
C ASP A 179 -13.82 -13.44 10.57
N ASP A 180 -12.48 -13.52 10.53
CA ASP A 180 -11.63 -12.40 10.15
C ASP A 180 -11.57 -12.23 8.63
N PHE A 181 -11.14 -11.04 8.21
CA PHE A 181 -10.96 -10.69 6.81
C PHE A 181 -9.52 -10.35 6.48
N VAL A 182 -9.00 -10.96 5.42
CA VAL A 182 -7.66 -10.72 4.92
C VAL A 182 -7.72 -10.21 3.49
N TYR A 183 -7.14 -9.04 3.27
CA TYR A 183 -6.95 -8.47 1.94
C TYR A 183 -5.49 -8.58 1.51
N PHE A 184 -5.24 -9.36 0.46
CA PHE A 184 -3.93 -9.49 -0.15
C PHE A 184 -3.85 -8.64 -1.43
N ASP A 185 -2.85 -7.76 -1.48
CA ASP A 185 -2.50 -6.99 -2.68
C ASP A 185 -1.03 -7.14 -3.04
N PRO A 186 -0.60 -8.36 -3.45
CA PRO A 186 0.80 -8.64 -3.71
C PRO A 186 1.32 -7.81 -4.90
N PRO A 187 2.64 -7.70 -5.08
CA PRO A 187 3.19 -7.25 -6.35
C PRO A 187 2.64 -8.11 -7.51
N TYR A 188 2.12 -7.45 -8.54
CA TYR A 188 1.43 -8.14 -9.63
C TYR A 188 2.38 -8.97 -10.50
N HIS A 189 1.89 -10.11 -10.96
CA HIS A 189 2.59 -10.92 -11.94
C HIS A 189 2.87 -10.12 -13.23
N LYS A 190 4.09 -10.24 -13.79
CA LYS A 190 4.59 -9.52 -14.99
C LYS A 190 4.66 -7.99 -14.94
N SER A 191 4.21 -7.34 -13.86
CA SER A 191 4.15 -5.88 -13.78
C SER A 191 4.56 -5.28 -12.43
N GLY A 192 4.61 -6.10 -11.38
CA GLY A 192 4.96 -5.74 -10.01
C GLY A 192 6.25 -6.39 -9.49
N GLU A 193 6.75 -7.45 -10.14
CA GLU A 193 7.86 -8.30 -9.67
C GLU A 193 9.15 -7.54 -9.28
N LYS A 194 9.39 -6.36 -9.87
CA LYS A 194 10.62 -5.56 -9.65
C LYS A 194 10.40 -4.31 -8.79
N PHE A 195 9.20 -4.11 -8.27
CA PHE A 195 8.86 -2.92 -7.51
C PHE A 195 8.79 -3.25 -6.00
N TYR A 196 8.87 -2.22 -5.16
CA TYR A 196 8.61 -2.27 -3.71
C TYR A 196 9.70 -2.84 -2.79
N THR A 197 10.43 -3.88 -3.20
CA THR A 197 11.45 -4.53 -2.34
C THR A 197 12.66 -5.03 -3.15
N ARG A 198 13.72 -5.48 -2.46
CA ARG A 198 14.88 -6.14 -3.11
C ARG A 198 14.55 -7.57 -3.57
N LEU A 199 13.51 -8.18 -3.00
CA LEU A 199 13.11 -9.55 -3.25
C LEU A 199 12.04 -9.55 -4.35
N PRO A 200 12.25 -10.28 -5.46
CA PRO A 200 11.23 -10.42 -6.48
C PRO A 200 10.04 -11.19 -5.93
N PHE A 201 8.83 -10.81 -6.34
CA PHE A 201 7.61 -11.56 -6.05
C PHE A 201 7.18 -12.31 -7.32
N ASP A 202 7.93 -13.36 -7.63
CA ASP A 202 7.80 -14.16 -8.86
C ASP A 202 6.63 -15.16 -8.81
N GLU A 203 6.51 -16.03 -9.82
CA GLU A 203 5.47 -17.07 -9.88
C GLU A 203 5.53 -18.06 -8.71
N ASN A 204 6.71 -18.30 -8.10
CA ASN A 204 6.83 -19.15 -6.92
C ASN A 204 6.23 -18.45 -5.70
N GLU A 205 6.50 -17.16 -5.52
CA GLU A 205 5.90 -16.36 -4.44
C GLU A 205 4.38 -16.19 -4.61
N GLN A 206 3.89 -16.07 -5.85
CA GLN A 206 2.45 -16.12 -6.13
C GLN A 206 1.84 -17.47 -5.71
N THR A 207 2.55 -18.58 -5.97
CA THR A 207 2.12 -19.93 -5.58
C THR A 207 2.13 -20.09 -4.06
N ARG A 208 3.16 -19.59 -3.37
CA ARG A 208 3.26 -19.56 -1.90
C ARG A 208 2.09 -18.79 -1.28
N LEU A 209 1.73 -17.65 -1.86
CA LEU A 209 0.55 -16.88 -1.42
C LEU A 209 -0.75 -17.65 -1.62
N ARG A 210 -0.92 -18.35 -2.75
CA ARG A 210 -2.09 -19.19 -3.00
C ARG A 210 -2.20 -20.31 -1.97
N ASP A 211 -1.10 -21.00 -1.68
CA ASP A 211 -1.08 -22.09 -0.70
C ASP A 211 -1.44 -21.59 0.70
N PHE A 212 -0.88 -20.45 1.10
CA PHE A 212 -1.27 -19.80 2.35
C PHE A 212 -2.75 -19.39 2.37
N ALA A 213 -3.28 -18.86 1.27
CA ALA A 213 -4.71 -18.55 1.16
C ALA A 213 -5.60 -19.80 1.29
N LEU A 214 -5.16 -20.97 0.81
CA LEU A 214 -5.88 -22.23 1.02
C LEU A 214 -5.86 -22.67 2.50
N GLU A 215 -4.74 -22.50 3.19
CA GLU A 215 -4.66 -22.76 4.64
C GLU A 215 -5.63 -21.87 5.43
N LEU A 216 -5.68 -20.58 5.10
CA LEU A 216 -6.61 -19.63 5.72
C LEU A 216 -8.08 -19.97 5.39
N ASN A 217 -8.35 -20.42 4.17
CA ASN A 217 -9.68 -20.86 3.77
C ASN A 217 -10.17 -22.04 4.64
N ASN A 218 -9.29 -22.99 4.96
CA ASN A 218 -9.63 -24.12 5.84
C ASN A 218 -9.95 -23.68 7.28
N LYS A 219 -9.53 -22.49 7.69
CA LYS A 219 -9.86 -21.87 8.98
C LYS A 219 -11.11 -20.99 8.94
N ASN A 220 -11.87 -21.01 7.84
CA ASN A 220 -13.04 -20.14 7.61
C ASN A 220 -12.74 -18.63 7.65
N VAL A 221 -11.50 -18.24 7.33
CA VAL A 221 -11.11 -16.83 7.14
C VAL A 221 -11.68 -16.33 5.81
N LYS A 222 -12.17 -15.09 5.75
CA LYS A 222 -12.62 -14.47 4.49
C LYS A 222 -11.43 -13.80 3.79
N ILE A 223 -11.22 -14.17 2.53
CA ILE A 223 -10.02 -13.79 1.79
C ILE A 223 -10.42 -13.05 0.52
N MET A 224 -9.78 -11.91 0.29
CA MET A 224 -9.86 -11.16 -0.97
C MET A 224 -8.45 -10.89 -1.49
N ILE A 225 -8.20 -11.20 -2.75
CA ILE A 225 -6.90 -10.99 -3.41
C ILE A 225 -7.12 -10.15 -4.65
N SER A 226 -6.31 -9.10 -4.85
CA SER A 226 -6.22 -8.39 -6.13
C SER A 226 -4.95 -8.77 -6.89
N ASN A 227 -5.05 -8.97 -8.20
CA ASN A 227 -3.90 -9.25 -9.05
C ASN A 227 -4.14 -8.81 -10.50
N SER A 228 -3.09 -8.88 -11.32
CA SER A 228 -3.21 -8.74 -12.77
C SER A 228 -4.02 -9.88 -13.38
N ASP A 229 -4.85 -9.57 -14.38
CA ASP A 229 -5.56 -10.59 -15.13
C ASP A 229 -4.63 -11.31 -16.13
N THR A 230 -4.10 -12.47 -15.75
CA THR A 230 -3.26 -13.30 -16.61
C THR A 230 -3.71 -14.76 -16.61
N PRO A 231 -3.39 -15.55 -17.67
CA PRO A 231 -3.67 -16.98 -17.69
C PRO A 231 -3.08 -17.73 -16.48
N PHE A 232 -1.86 -17.36 -16.07
CA PHE A 232 -1.20 -17.92 -14.89
C PHE A 232 -2.03 -17.69 -13.62
N ILE A 233 -2.41 -16.44 -13.32
CA ILE A 233 -3.18 -16.10 -12.13
C ILE A 233 -4.57 -16.77 -12.16
N ARG A 234 -5.26 -16.76 -13.31
CA ARG A 234 -6.55 -17.45 -13.46
C ARG A 234 -6.45 -18.94 -13.18
N ASN A 235 -5.42 -19.60 -13.69
CA ASN A 235 -5.20 -21.03 -13.46
C ASN A 235 -4.80 -21.31 -11.99
N LEU A 236 -3.95 -20.47 -11.41
CA LEU A 236 -3.48 -20.58 -10.03
C LEU A 236 -4.64 -20.56 -9.02
N TYR A 237 -5.61 -19.67 -9.25
CA TYR A 237 -6.78 -19.48 -8.40
C TYR A 237 -8.08 -20.06 -8.97
N LYS A 238 -8.01 -21.05 -9.87
CA LYS A 238 -9.19 -21.61 -10.58
C LYS A 238 -10.30 -22.17 -9.68
N ASN A 239 -9.99 -22.51 -8.43
CA ASN A 239 -10.93 -23.04 -7.43
C ASN A 239 -11.52 -21.94 -6.53
N PHE A 240 -11.17 -20.67 -6.75
CA PHE A 240 -11.72 -19.51 -6.07
C PHE A 240 -12.73 -18.79 -6.98
N ASN A 241 -13.53 -17.89 -6.40
CA ASN A 241 -14.37 -17.00 -7.19
C ASN A 241 -13.50 -15.91 -7.80
N ILE A 242 -13.53 -15.76 -9.13
CA ILE A 242 -12.75 -14.76 -9.86
C ILE A 242 -13.70 -13.75 -10.51
N LYS A 243 -13.53 -12.47 -10.19
CA LYS A 243 -14.22 -11.34 -10.81
C LYS A 243 -13.23 -10.45 -11.53
N ILE A 244 -13.48 -10.17 -12.81
CA ILE A 244 -12.68 -9.21 -13.57
C ILE A 244 -13.22 -7.80 -13.28
N ILE A 245 -12.32 -6.88 -12.97
CA ILE A 245 -12.59 -5.45 -12.81
C ILE A 245 -11.76 -4.67 -13.83
N LYS A 246 -12.36 -3.65 -14.43
CA LYS A 246 -11.68 -2.80 -15.41
C LYS A 246 -11.12 -1.57 -14.73
N VAL A 247 -9.81 -1.36 -14.86
CA VAL A 247 -9.15 -0.19 -14.27
C VAL A 247 -8.69 0.75 -15.38
N LYS A 248 -9.22 1.99 -15.35
CA LYS A 248 -8.81 3.05 -16.28
C LYS A 248 -7.56 3.75 -15.77
N TYR A 249 -6.42 3.50 -16.40
CA TYR A 249 -5.20 4.25 -16.17
C TYR A 249 -5.12 5.42 -17.15
N SER A 250 -5.28 6.65 -16.64
CA SER A 250 -4.97 7.87 -17.39
C SER A 250 -3.45 7.97 -17.55
N MET A 251 -2.93 7.61 -18.72
CA MET A 251 -1.59 7.98 -19.17
C MET A 251 -1.71 9.11 -20.21
N PRO A 252 -0.72 10.01 -20.33
CA PRO A 252 -0.82 11.21 -21.18
C PRO A 252 -1.08 10.94 -22.67
N GLU A 253 -0.77 9.75 -23.19
CA GLU A 253 -0.88 9.46 -24.63
C GLU A 253 -1.75 8.24 -24.98
N HIS A 254 -2.13 7.39 -24.02
CA HIS A 254 -3.04 6.27 -24.25
C HIS A 254 -3.88 5.95 -23.00
N ASN A 255 -5.19 5.81 -23.16
CA ASN A 255 -6.03 5.20 -22.12
C ASN A 255 -5.71 3.70 -22.06
N LYS A 256 -4.79 3.31 -21.17
CA LYS A 256 -4.55 1.87 -20.90
C LYS A 256 -5.65 1.39 -19.95
N ILE A 257 -6.57 0.61 -20.48
CA ILE A 257 -7.45 -0.23 -19.66
C ILE A 257 -6.61 -1.47 -19.34
N SER A 258 -6.37 -1.72 -18.06
CA SER A 258 -5.87 -3.03 -17.64
C SER A 258 -6.98 -3.74 -16.90
N ASP A 259 -7.16 -5.00 -17.26
CA ASP A 259 -8.02 -5.90 -16.54
C ASP A 259 -7.26 -6.38 -15.29
N GLU A 260 -7.88 -6.20 -14.14
CA GLU A 260 -7.44 -6.75 -12.87
C GLU A 260 -8.46 -7.80 -12.42
N VAL A 261 -7.99 -8.80 -11.68
CA VAL A 261 -8.86 -9.82 -11.08
C VAL A 261 -8.98 -9.57 -9.59
N VAL A 262 -10.19 -9.72 -9.08
CA VAL A 262 -10.51 -9.87 -7.66
C VAL A 262 -10.86 -11.32 -7.43
N ILE A 263 -10.11 -11.98 -6.55
CA ILE A 263 -10.24 -13.39 -6.22
C ILE A 263 -10.74 -13.51 -4.78
N THR A 264 -11.75 -14.33 -4.54
CA THR A 264 -12.35 -14.50 -3.20
C THR A 264 -12.71 -15.95 -2.90
N ASN A 265 -12.70 -16.33 -1.62
CA ASN A 265 -13.18 -17.64 -1.17
C ASN A 265 -14.66 -17.64 -0.73
N TYR A 266 -15.37 -16.55 -0.98
CA TYR A 266 -16.78 -16.36 -0.68
C TYR A 266 -17.49 -15.80 -1.90
N GLN A 267 -18.82 -15.93 -1.95
CA GLN A 267 -19.61 -15.38 -3.05
C GLN A 267 -19.65 -13.85 -2.96
N LEU A 268 -19.36 -13.19 -4.07
CA LEU A 268 -19.48 -11.73 -4.15
C LEU A 268 -20.97 -11.33 -4.15
N PRO A 269 -21.31 -10.18 -3.53
CA PRO A 269 -22.65 -9.61 -3.67
C PRO A 269 -22.99 -9.37 -5.16
N GLN A 270 -24.25 -9.62 -5.54
CA GLN A 270 -24.75 -9.37 -6.89
C GLN A 270 -24.78 -7.87 -7.22
#